data_AF-A0A5A9XE03-F1
#
_entry.id   AF-A0A5A9XE03-F1
#
_cell.length_a   1.000
_cell.length_b   1.000
_cell.length_c   1.000
_cell.angle_alpha   90.00
_cell.angle_beta   90.00
_cell.angle_gamma   90.00
#
_symmetry.space_group_name_H-M   'P 1'
#
loop_
_entity.id
_entity.type
_entity.pdbx_description
1 polymer ?
#
loop_
_entity_poly.entity_id
_entity_poly.type
_entity_poly.pdbx_seq_one_letter_code
_entity_poly.pdbx_strand_id
1 'polypeptide(L)'
;MKKTFVHCIAILLVSTALAHGEGNAEPAEPPPVPSGTIVTLWPLFDYRSSPATGYSNLSILGPIFKRERSGDTTRTAVRPLFFKQSTPGAAESDILYPLASTSSGETDSDTQVLHLFQKHTERAGTDEERHSSMLFPFYISGTSDKYGPYTSVFPLYGDIYERFWRDEYHYVLFPLYGRTVKRGTTSTNWLYPIFNSVSGEKESGFAVWPLYGQSRKEGVYEKRFALWPIYSDEHLGQDTDNPTRNLNLLPFYASSESPQRSSTHIPWPLCGVVRDGAGTVVERDFFWPFWVTATSATSSTERFIPFYAESKTKEGSSRWVMWPIYRKATIDSPLFRQEKTSLFYFLFHRADESWPQAGKDRAQSAFWPLYAWKRDENGLRTLSMPALVEPVFWNDRVERNLAPLWRLFISTWDDKGDGATSILWNLFWREKRGNESAWELSPLVSYRSAREGSEFKLLKGLFGYATDKGGTSLSIFWIPFGI
;
A
#
# COMPACT_ATOMS: atom_id res chain seq x y z
N MET A 1 1.47 56.27 12.68
CA MET A 1 0.17 56.76 13.21
C MET A 1 -0.91 56.28 12.25
N LYS A 2 -1.86 55.39 12.55
CA LYS A 2 -2.59 55.07 13.77
C LYS A 2 -2.79 53.54 13.84
N LYS A 3 -2.14 52.89 14.80
CA LYS A 3 -2.51 51.59 15.37
C LYS A 3 -3.36 51.90 16.60
N THR A 4 -4.68 51.92 16.49
CA THR A 4 -5.61 52.00 17.65
C THR A 4 -7.04 51.97 17.12
N PHE A 5 -7.62 50.78 16.92
CA PHE A 5 -9.09 50.64 16.92
C PHE A 5 -9.64 49.22 17.11
N VAL A 6 -8.80 48.18 17.25
CA VAL A 6 -9.28 46.78 17.41
C VAL A 6 -9.10 46.24 18.84
N HIS A 7 -8.60 47.05 19.78
CA HIS A 7 -8.35 46.65 21.18
C HIS A 7 -9.45 47.04 22.18
N CYS A 8 -10.62 47.54 21.74
CA CYS A 8 -11.67 48.05 22.65
C CYS A 8 -12.86 47.11 22.92
N ILE A 9 -12.85 45.85 22.47
CA ILE A 9 -13.94 44.90 22.75
C ILE A 9 -13.49 43.69 23.60
N ALA A 10 -12.19 43.56 23.88
CA ALA A 10 -11.64 42.47 24.69
C ALA A 10 -11.45 42.80 26.19
N ILE A 11 -11.80 44.00 26.65
CA ILE A 11 -11.50 44.48 28.03
C ILE A 11 -12.76 44.72 28.90
N LEU A 12 -13.97 44.50 28.37
CA LEU A 12 -15.22 44.79 29.09
C LEU A 12 -15.96 43.57 29.65
N LEU A 13 -15.29 42.42 29.78
CA LEU A 13 -15.82 41.20 30.42
C LEU A 13 -14.86 40.57 31.45
N VAL A 14 -13.89 41.35 31.96
CA VAL A 14 -12.92 40.89 32.99
C VAL A 14 -13.04 41.66 34.31
N SER A 15 -14.01 42.57 34.47
CA SER A 15 -14.08 43.44 35.67
C SER A 15 -15.42 43.43 36.43
N THR A 16 -16.13 42.30 36.43
CA THR A 16 -17.27 42.07 37.35
C THR A 16 -17.12 40.76 38.11
N ALA A 17 -15.98 40.59 38.77
CA ALA A 17 -15.75 39.53 39.74
C ALA A 17 -14.81 40.07 40.84
N LEU A 18 -15.32 40.95 41.69
CA LEU A 18 -14.66 41.35 42.93
C LEU A 18 -15.69 42.04 43.83
N ALA A 19 -16.50 41.20 44.50
CA ALA A 19 -17.09 41.41 45.82
C ALA A 19 -18.24 40.43 45.97
N HIS A 20 -18.05 39.36 46.75
CA HIS A 20 -18.99 38.89 47.78
C HIS A 20 -18.55 37.52 48.31
N GLY A 21 -18.34 37.45 49.63
CA GLY A 21 -18.60 36.26 50.45
C GLY A 21 -17.46 35.25 50.62
N GLU A 22 -16.72 35.36 51.71
CA GLU A 22 -16.05 34.21 52.33
C GLU A 22 -17.12 33.20 52.78
N GLY A 23 -17.12 32.02 52.18
CA GLY A 23 -17.94 30.88 52.56
C GLY A 23 -17.27 29.59 52.07
N ASN A 24 -17.05 28.66 52.99
CA ASN A 24 -16.39 27.35 52.80
C ASN A 24 -16.64 26.71 51.42
N ALA A 25 -15.59 26.53 50.63
CA ALA A 25 -15.64 25.81 49.37
C ALA A 25 -15.32 24.31 49.59
N GLU A 26 -16.33 23.46 49.43
CA GLU A 26 -16.14 22.07 49.03
C GLU A 26 -15.36 22.02 47.69
N PRO A 27 -14.55 20.98 47.43
CA PRO A 27 -13.83 20.86 46.17
C PRO A 27 -14.82 20.80 45.00
N ALA A 28 -14.79 21.84 44.18
CA ALA A 28 -15.60 21.95 42.97
C ALA A 28 -15.39 20.72 42.07
N GLU A 29 -16.48 20.06 41.71
CA GLU A 29 -16.50 19.04 40.66
C GLU A 29 -15.83 19.60 39.40
N PRO A 30 -15.03 18.78 38.68
CA PRO A 30 -14.41 19.21 37.44
C PRO A 30 -15.50 19.72 36.47
N PRO A 31 -15.24 20.78 35.68
CA PRO A 31 -16.22 21.34 34.77
C PRO A 31 -16.76 20.22 33.86
N PRO A 32 -18.08 20.17 33.62
CA PRO A 32 -18.68 19.13 32.79
C PRO A 32 -17.98 19.11 31.44
N VAL A 33 -17.43 17.95 31.07
CA VAL A 33 -16.77 17.75 29.79
C VAL A 33 -17.76 18.17 28.70
N PRO A 34 -17.40 19.12 27.81
CA PRO A 34 -18.35 19.66 26.85
C PRO A 34 -18.94 18.51 26.01
N SER A 35 -20.26 18.39 26.06
CA SER A 35 -21.02 17.34 25.37
C SER A 35 -20.72 17.38 23.87
N GLY A 36 -20.44 16.21 23.29
CA GLY A 36 -20.21 16.10 21.84
C GLY A 36 -21.36 16.71 21.04
N THR A 37 -21.04 17.40 19.95
CA THR A 37 -22.04 18.02 19.08
C THR A 37 -22.22 17.18 17.82
N ILE A 38 -23.46 16.87 17.47
CA ILE A 38 -23.81 16.17 16.23
C ILE A 38 -24.92 16.97 15.55
N VAL A 39 -24.62 17.50 14.36
CA VAL A 39 -25.55 18.25 13.51
C VAL A 39 -25.55 17.63 12.13
N THR A 40 -26.68 17.09 11.70
CA THR A 40 -26.81 16.37 10.44
C THR A 40 -27.96 16.96 9.61
N LEU A 41 -27.78 17.00 8.29
CA LEU A 41 -28.76 17.33 7.27
C LEU A 41 -28.33 16.58 6.01
N TRP A 42 -28.62 15.29 5.98
CA TRP A 42 -28.24 14.42 4.88
C TRP A 42 -28.89 14.84 3.54
N PRO A 43 -28.17 14.77 2.39
CA PRO A 43 -26.74 14.48 2.25
C PRO A 43 -25.87 15.75 2.35
N LEU A 44 -26.48 16.92 2.52
CA LEU A 44 -25.83 18.22 2.36
C LEU A 44 -24.77 18.51 3.44
N PHE A 45 -25.00 18.12 4.68
CA PHE A 45 -24.16 18.51 5.81
C PHE A 45 -24.19 17.46 6.93
N ASP A 46 -23.04 17.05 7.45
CA ASP A 46 -22.90 16.23 8.66
C ASP A 46 -21.66 16.72 9.43
N TYR A 47 -21.88 17.28 10.61
CA TYR A 47 -20.84 17.75 11.51
C TYR A 47 -20.92 17.00 12.83
N ARG A 48 -19.80 16.38 13.23
CA ARG A 48 -19.65 15.66 14.49
C ARG A 48 -18.41 16.14 15.21
N SER A 49 -18.53 16.46 16.50
CA SER A 49 -17.41 16.80 17.36
C SER A 49 -17.48 16.02 18.67
N SER A 50 -16.33 15.56 19.12
CA SER A 50 -16.14 14.96 20.43
C SER A 50 -14.98 15.69 21.11
N PRO A 51 -15.28 16.71 21.93
CA PRO A 51 -14.25 17.49 22.63
C PRO A 51 -13.34 16.63 23.51
N ALA A 52 -13.89 15.58 24.14
CA ALA A 52 -13.16 14.64 25.00
C ALA A 52 -11.97 13.95 24.30
N THR A 53 -12.06 13.75 22.99
CA THR A 53 -11.04 13.07 22.18
C THR A 53 -10.31 14.01 21.22
N GLY A 54 -10.63 15.31 21.23
CA GLY A 54 -10.13 16.27 20.24
C GLY A 54 -10.54 15.92 18.79
N TYR A 55 -11.61 15.14 18.62
CA TYR A 55 -12.08 14.67 17.31
C TYR A 55 -13.13 15.61 16.73
N SER A 56 -12.97 15.99 15.47
CA SER A 56 -14.00 16.69 14.71
C SER A 56 -14.05 16.16 13.27
N ASN A 57 -15.26 15.98 12.73
CA ASN A 57 -15.48 15.51 11.39
C ASN A 57 -16.61 16.30 10.73
N LEU A 58 -16.31 16.92 9.59
CA LEU A 58 -17.25 17.62 8.74
C LEU A 58 -17.35 16.87 7.41
N SER A 59 -18.55 16.48 7.01
CA SER A 59 -18.85 15.88 5.70
C SER A 59 -19.92 16.70 4.99
N ILE A 60 -19.74 16.95 3.69
CA ILE A 60 -20.66 17.73 2.84
C ILE A 60 -20.90 16.94 1.56
N LEU A 61 -22.17 16.86 1.14
CA LEU A 61 -22.62 16.04 0.01
C LEU A 61 -22.18 14.57 0.16
N GLY A 62 -22.47 13.99 1.32
CA GLY A 62 -22.07 12.63 1.68
C GLY A 62 -20.54 12.47 1.76
N PRO A 63 -19.91 11.64 0.91
CA PRO A 63 -18.47 11.37 0.97
C PRO A 63 -17.61 12.35 0.15
N ILE A 64 -18.22 13.25 -0.64
CA ILE A 64 -17.51 14.09 -1.63
C ILE A 64 -16.53 15.01 -0.91
N PHE A 65 -17.00 15.85 0.01
CA PHE A 65 -16.13 16.68 0.82
C PHE A 65 -16.09 16.15 2.25
N LYS A 66 -14.88 15.91 2.78
CA LYS A 66 -14.68 15.50 4.17
C LYS A 66 -13.48 16.23 4.78
N ARG A 67 -13.65 16.79 5.97
CA ARG A 67 -12.57 17.36 6.78
C ARG A 67 -12.61 16.75 8.18
N GLU A 68 -11.57 16.01 8.52
CA GLU A 68 -11.43 15.28 9.77
C GLU A 68 -10.19 15.79 10.51
N ARG A 69 -10.34 16.03 11.81
CA ARG A 69 -9.24 16.34 12.72
C ARG A 69 -9.28 15.33 13.85
N SER A 70 -8.15 14.67 14.08
CA SER A 70 -7.97 13.69 15.15
C SER A 70 -6.63 13.98 15.82
N GLY A 71 -6.67 14.67 16.96
CA GLY A 71 -5.46 15.22 17.60
C GLY A 71 -4.74 16.18 16.67
N ASP A 72 -3.46 15.90 16.40
CA ASP A 72 -2.61 16.71 15.52
C ASP A 72 -2.72 16.34 14.04
N THR A 73 -3.42 15.25 13.70
CA THR A 73 -3.61 14.85 12.31
C THR A 73 -4.85 15.51 11.73
N THR A 74 -4.67 16.19 10.61
CA THR A 74 -5.77 16.77 9.82
C THR A 74 -5.84 16.10 8.46
N ARG A 75 -7.03 15.62 8.10
CA ARG A 75 -7.34 15.00 6.80
C ARG A 75 -8.40 15.82 6.09
N THR A 76 -8.14 16.19 4.85
CA THR A 76 -9.10 16.89 3.98
C THR A 76 -9.24 16.12 2.67
N ALA A 77 -10.45 15.85 2.24
CA ALA A 77 -10.75 15.10 1.03
C ALA A 77 -11.82 15.80 0.21
N VAL A 78 -11.60 15.88 -1.10
CA VAL A 78 -12.56 16.27 -2.14
C VAL A 78 -12.58 15.14 -3.17
N ARG A 79 -13.35 14.09 -2.89
CA ARG A 79 -13.30 12.82 -3.64
C ARG A 79 -14.00 12.92 -4.99
N PRO A 80 -13.48 12.24 -6.04
CA PRO A 80 -12.21 11.50 -6.11
C PRO A 80 -10.99 12.37 -6.45
N LEU A 81 -11.15 13.70 -6.49
CA LEU A 81 -10.19 14.63 -7.10
C LEU A 81 -8.96 14.92 -6.24
N PHE A 82 -9.12 15.00 -4.92
CA PHE A 82 -8.06 15.46 -4.03
C PHE A 82 -8.17 14.85 -2.64
N PHE A 83 -7.03 14.49 -2.07
CA PHE A 83 -6.89 14.12 -0.66
C PHE A 83 -5.62 14.74 -0.10
N LYS A 84 -5.67 15.25 1.12
CA LYS A 84 -4.53 15.76 1.86
C LYS A 84 -4.56 15.28 3.30
N GLN A 85 -3.47 14.72 3.77
CA GLN A 85 -3.23 14.40 5.16
C GLN A 85 -2.01 15.22 5.64
N SER A 86 -2.17 15.85 6.79
CA SER A 86 -1.09 16.59 7.46
C SER A 86 -0.96 16.06 8.89
N THR A 87 0.26 15.71 9.25
CA THR A 87 0.70 15.29 10.57
C THR A 87 1.93 16.14 10.92
N PRO A 88 2.29 16.37 12.19
CA PRO A 88 3.53 17.08 12.50
C PRO A 88 4.73 16.44 11.79
N GLY A 89 5.50 17.23 11.04
CA GLY A 89 6.67 16.76 10.28
C GLY A 89 6.37 16.07 8.95
N ALA A 90 5.11 15.79 8.60
CA ALA A 90 4.76 15.09 7.35
C ALA A 90 3.44 15.55 6.73
N ALA A 91 3.43 15.71 5.41
CA ALA A 91 2.22 15.95 4.63
C ALA A 91 2.20 15.09 3.36
N GLU A 92 1.06 14.46 3.11
CA GLU A 92 0.81 13.66 1.92
C GLU A 92 -0.42 14.23 1.21
N SER A 93 -0.37 14.35 -0.11
CA SER A 93 -1.54 14.63 -0.93
C SER A 93 -1.61 13.76 -2.18
N ASP A 94 -2.83 13.36 -2.51
CA ASP A 94 -3.17 12.66 -3.75
C ASP A 94 -4.05 13.58 -4.61
N ILE A 95 -3.77 13.65 -5.90
CA ILE A 95 -4.58 14.34 -6.90
C ILE A 95 -5.03 13.29 -7.91
N LEU A 96 -6.35 13.11 -8.03
CA LEU A 96 -6.97 12.13 -8.94
C LEU A 96 -6.32 10.75 -8.83
N TYR A 97 -6.25 10.18 -7.61
CA TYR A 97 -5.54 8.92 -7.38
C TYR A 97 -5.91 7.84 -8.43
N PRO A 98 -4.94 7.15 -9.06
CA PRO A 98 -3.49 7.17 -8.80
C PRO A 98 -2.68 8.15 -9.68
N LEU A 99 -3.31 9.12 -10.35
CA LEU A 99 -2.64 9.95 -11.38
C LEU A 99 -1.49 10.79 -10.81
N ALA A 100 -1.65 11.43 -9.67
CA ALA A 100 -0.57 12.20 -9.07
C ALA A 100 -0.60 12.10 -7.54
N SER A 101 0.58 12.11 -6.93
CA SER A 101 0.71 12.19 -5.49
C SER A 101 1.99 12.92 -5.10
N THR A 102 1.93 13.63 -3.99
CA THR A 102 3.05 14.32 -3.38
C THR A 102 3.17 13.88 -1.93
N SER A 103 4.38 13.51 -1.51
CA SER A 103 4.71 13.25 -0.12
C SER A 103 5.80 14.20 0.31
N SER A 104 5.71 14.70 1.53
CA SER A 104 6.74 15.54 2.14
C SER A 104 6.91 15.09 3.58
N GLY A 105 8.14 14.78 3.96
CA GLY A 105 8.58 14.54 5.33
C GLY A 105 9.64 15.57 5.75
N GLU A 106 10.24 15.35 6.90
CA GLU A 106 11.29 16.22 7.44
C GLU A 106 12.55 16.19 6.56
N THR A 107 12.92 15.00 6.10
CA THR A 107 14.12 14.76 5.30
C THR A 107 13.84 14.87 3.81
N ASP A 108 12.70 14.35 3.34
CA ASP A 108 12.50 14.10 1.92
C ASP A 108 11.20 14.67 1.39
N SER A 109 11.15 14.94 0.10
CA SER A 109 9.89 15.21 -0.59
C SER A 109 9.86 14.57 -1.96
N ASP A 110 8.76 13.90 -2.22
CA ASP A 110 8.48 13.14 -3.43
C ASP A 110 7.28 13.72 -4.14
N THR A 111 7.37 13.80 -5.46
CA THR A 111 6.25 14.13 -6.34
C THR A 111 6.26 13.14 -7.48
N GLN A 112 5.13 12.50 -7.73
CA GLN A 112 4.95 11.62 -8.87
C GLN A 112 3.67 11.95 -9.64
N VAL A 113 3.75 11.81 -10.97
CA VAL A 113 2.61 11.90 -11.89
C VAL A 113 2.68 10.72 -12.87
N LEU A 114 1.65 9.88 -12.88
CA LEU A 114 1.49 8.67 -13.71
C LEU A 114 2.68 7.69 -13.62
N HIS A 115 3.50 7.79 -12.58
CA HIS A 115 4.85 7.20 -12.50
C HIS A 115 5.81 7.59 -13.64
N LEU A 116 5.38 8.43 -14.59
CA LEU A 116 6.18 8.93 -15.71
C LEU A 116 7.04 10.10 -15.27
N PHE A 117 6.44 11.06 -14.56
CA PHE A 117 7.18 12.16 -13.95
C PHE A 117 7.39 11.85 -12.47
N GLN A 118 8.65 11.89 -12.03
CA GLN A 118 9.05 11.69 -10.66
C GLN A 118 10.07 12.77 -10.30
N LYS A 119 9.85 13.44 -9.18
CA LYS A 119 10.78 14.40 -8.60
C LYS A 119 10.99 14.01 -7.15
N HIS A 120 12.24 13.76 -6.80
CA HIS A 120 12.65 13.48 -5.43
C HIS A 120 13.58 14.60 -4.98
N THR A 121 13.43 15.03 -3.74
CA THR A 121 14.30 16.02 -3.10
C THR A 121 14.65 15.53 -1.72
N GLU A 122 15.93 15.32 -1.50
CA GLU A 122 16.51 14.84 -0.25
C GLU A 122 17.22 16.01 0.44
N ARG A 123 16.93 16.17 1.73
CA ARG A 123 17.47 17.22 2.61
C ARG A 123 18.30 16.64 3.76
N ALA A 124 18.43 15.32 3.85
CA ALA A 124 19.17 14.66 4.91
C ALA A 124 20.68 14.65 4.63
N GLY A 125 21.48 15.11 5.59
CA GLY A 125 22.90 14.76 5.69
C GLY A 125 23.91 15.62 4.93
N THR A 126 23.48 16.65 4.18
CA THR A 126 24.37 17.61 3.50
C THR A 126 23.85 19.04 3.58
N ASP A 127 24.73 20.05 3.59
CA ASP A 127 24.35 21.48 3.53
C ASP A 127 23.64 21.84 2.20
N GLU A 128 23.75 20.98 1.18
CA GLU A 128 23.10 21.16 -0.13
C GLU A 128 21.90 20.21 -0.31
N GLU A 129 20.77 20.75 -0.78
CA GLU A 129 19.59 19.97 -1.18
C GLU A 129 19.90 19.15 -2.45
N ARG A 130 19.64 17.84 -2.40
CA ARG A 130 19.81 16.95 -3.55
C ARG A 130 18.50 16.82 -4.30
N HIS A 131 18.50 17.12 -5.59
CA HIS A 131 17.34 16.94 -6.45
C HIS A 131 17.58 15.85 -7.47
N SER A 132 16.62 14.96 -7.64
CA SER A 132 16.56 14.10 -8.81
C SER A 132 15.21 14.25 -9.50
N SER A 133 15.23 14.23 -10.83
CA SER A 133 14.03 14.35 -11.66
C SER A 133 14.08 13.32 -12.77
N MET A 134 12.93 12.72 -13.07
CA MET A 134 12.79 11.70 -14.08
C MET A 134 11.47 11.89 -14.79
N LEU A 135 11.50 12.11 -16.09
CA LEU A 135 10.38 12.01 -17.01
C LEU A 135 10.64 10.79 -17.91
N PHE A 136 10.17 9.62 -17.52
CA PHE A 136 10.45 8.38 -18.23
C PHE A 136 9.79 8.36 -19.62
N PRO A 137 10.49 7.90 -20.68
CA PRO A 137 11.92 7.59 -20.75
C PRO A 137 12.80 8.79 -21.17
N PHE A 138 12.21 9.96 -21.42
CA PHE A 138 12.84 11.07 -22.14
C PHE A 138 13.88 11.88 -21.35
N TYR A 139 13.67 12.13 -20.06
CA TYR A 139 14.56 13.01 -19.28
C TYR A 139 14.89 12.40 -17.92
N ILE A 140 16.17 12.39 -17.56
CA ILE A 140 16.62 11.97 -16.23
C ILE A 140 17.73 12.93 -15.79
N SER A 141 17.62 13.50 -14.61
CA SER A 141 18.67 14.31 -13.99
C SER A 141 18.80 13.99 -12.51
N GLY A 142 20.00 14.22 -11.98
CA GLY A 142 20.31 14.01 -10.58
C GLY A 142 21.79 14.23 -10.30
N THR A 143 22.20 13.90 -9.09
CA THR A 143 23.59 14.00 -8.63
C THR A 143 24.02 12.65 -8.09
N SER A 144 25.21 12.19 -8.51
CA SER A 144 25.89 11.02 -7.95
C SER A 144 26.96 11.49 -6.97
N ASP A 145 27.15 10.75 -5.87
CA ASP A 145 28.19 11.03 -4.88
C ASP A 145 29.60 10.94 -5.47
N LYS A 146 29.79 10.03 -6.44
CA LYS A 146 31.09 9.74 -7.02
C LYS A 146 31.39 10.55 -8.29
N TYR A 147 30.39 10.75 -9.14
CA TYR A 147 30.58 11.33 -10.49
C TYR A 147 29.97 12.72 -10.66
N GLY A 148 29.28 13.23 -9.64
CA GLY A 148 28.68 14.56 -9.65
C GLY A 148 27.34 14.62 -10.41
N PRO A 149 26.93 15.82 -10.86
CA PRO A 149 25.64 16.02 -11.53
C PRO A 149 25.62 15.34 -12.90
N TYR A 150 24.49 14.73 -13.24
CA TYR A 150 24.27 14.09 -14.53
C TYR A 150 22.93 14.47 -15.13
N THR A 151 22.85 14.39 -16.46
CA THR A 151 21.63 14.67 -17.21
C THR A 151 21.56 13.77 -18.44
N SER A 152 20.36 13.30 -18.72
CA SER A 152 20.04 12.38 -19.78
C SER A 152 18.77 12.85 -20.49
N VAL A 153 18.87 12.96 -21.81
CA VAL A 153 17.83 13.37 -22.76
C VAL A 153 17.73 12.29 -23.83
N PHE A 154 16.92 11.27 -23.57
CA PHE A 154 16.77 10.12 -24.46
C PHE A 154 15.93 10.50 -25.69
N PRO A 155 16.32 10.07 -26.91
CA PRO A 155 17.47 9.23 -27.26
C PRO A 155 18.74 10.01 -27.67
N LEU A 156 18.76 11.34 -27.55
CA LEU A 156 19.79 12.19 -28.16
C LEU A 156 21.15 12.11 -27.45
N TYR A 157 21.15 12.21 -26.13
CA TYR A 157 22.36 12.25 -25.32
C TYR A 157 22.02 11.89 -23.89
N GLY A 158 22.86 11.14 -23.19
CA GLY A 158 22.71 11.11 -21.75
C GLY A 158 23.83 10.45 -20.98
N ASP A 159 24.18 11.10 -19.88
CA ASP A 159 24.99 10.56 -18.81
C ASP A 159 24.06 10.16 -17.65
N ILE A 160 24.23 8.93 -17.17
CA ILE A 160 23.51 8.44 -15.99
C ILE A 160 24.51 7.71 -15.12
N TYR A 161 24.63 8.13 -13.87
CA TYR A 161 25.55 7.54 -12.90
C TYR A 161 24.79 6.79 -11.80
N GLU A 162 25.37 5.68 -11.34
CA GLU A 162 24.92 4.88 -10.18
C GLU A 162 23.43 4.50 -10.22
N ARG A 163 22.90 4.29 -11.42
CA ARG A 163 21.48 3.97 -11.66
C ARG A 163 21.35 2.75 -12.56
N PHE A 164 20.19 2.10 -12.52
CA PHE A 164 19.89 0.90 -13.33
C PHE A 164 20.96 -0.21 -13.24
N TRP A 165 21.53 -0.43 -12.04
CA TRP A 165 22.54 -1.46 -11.78
C TRP A 165 23.84 -1.33 -12.61
N ARG A 166 24.21 -0.10 -12.99
CA ARG A 166 25.52 0.25 -13.56
C ARG A 166 26.12 1.45 -12.85
N ASP A 167 27.42 1.60 -13.01
CA ASP A 167 28.16 2.73 -12.43
C ASP A 167 28.04 3.94 -13.36
N GLU A 168 28.14 3.72 -14.67
CA GLU A 168 28.04 4.77 -15.69
C GLU A 168 27.26 4.26 -16.91
N TYR A 169 26.38 5.11 -17.44
CA TYR A 169 25.82 5.02 -18.78
C TYR A 169 26.15 6.32 -19.51
N HIS A 170 26.66 6.19 -20.72
CA HIS A 170 26.87 7.31 -21.62
C HIS A 170 26.36 6.90 -23.00
N TYR A 171 25.43 7.64 -23.59
CA TYR A 171 24.96 7.34 -24.94
C TYR A 171 24.78 8.62 -25.75
N VAL A 172 24.92 8.47 -27.07
CA VAL A 172 24.76 9.55 -28.04
C VAL A 172 23.97 9.00 -29.21
N LEU A 173 22.88 9.69 -29.55
CA LEU A 173 21.96 9.33 -30.63
C LEU A 173 21.56 7.86 -30.59
N PHE A 174 21.07 7.39 -29.44
CA PHE A 174 20.65 6.00 -29.26
C PHE A 174 19.65 5.61 -30.38
N PRO A 175 19.84 4.44 -31.05
CA PRO A 175 20.74 3.34 -30.71
C PRO A 175 22.15 3.40 -31.35
N LEU A 176 22.56 4.51 -31.97
CA LEU A 176 23.82 4.59 -32.73
C LEU A 176 25.05 4.32 -31.86
N TYR A 177 25.12 4.90 -30.66
CA TYR A 177 26.24 4.70 -29.74
C TYR A 177 25.77 4.64 -28.29
N GLY A 178 26.30 3.69 -27.52
CA GLY A 178 26.06 3.57 -26.09
C GLY A 178 27.18 2.85 -25.35
N ARG A 179 27.78 3.51 -24.37
CA ARG A 179 28.82 3.00 -23.49
C ARG A 179 28.28 2.81 -22.08
N THR A 180 28.62 1.70 -21.44
CA THR A 180 28.23 1.40 -20.06
C THR A 180 29.43 0.89 -19.27
N VAL A 181 29.49 1.22 -17.99
CA VAL A 181 30.55 0.78 -17.08
C VAL A 181 29.93 0.07 -15.87
N LYS A 182 30.49 -1.09 -15.52
CA LYS A 182 30.12 -1.83 -14.31
C LYS A 182 31.35 -2.49 -13.71
N ARG A 183 31.71 -2.14 -12.48
CA ARG A 183 32.83 -2.73 -11.72
C ARG A 183 34.13 -2.80 -12.54
N GLY A 184 34.45 -1.73 -13.27
CA GLY A 184 35.65 -1.62 -14.12
C GLY A 184 35.52 -2.23 -15.53
N THR A 185 34.44 -2.96 -15.84
CA THR A 185 34.16 -3.47 -17.19
C THR A 185 33.43 -2.42 -18.01
N THR A 186 34.03 -1.99 -19.13
CA THR A 186 33.43 -1.08 -20.10
C THR A 186 32.83 -1.88 -21.26
N SER A 187 31.54 -1.68 -21.53
CA SER A 187 30.86 -2.25 -22.70
C SER A 187 30.38 -1.12 -23.62
N THR A 188 30.86 -1.15 -24.86
CA THR A 188 30.55 -0.17 -25.91
C THR A 188 29.68 -0.83 -26.96
N ASN A 189 28.56 -0.19 -27.30
CA ASN A 189 27.62 -0.63 -28.30
C ASN A 189 27.61 0.36 -29.47
N TRP A 190 27.65 -0.17 -30.69
CA TRP A 190 27.36 0.58 -31.91
C TRP A 190 26.14 -0.04 -32.58
N LEU A 191 25.17 0.79 -32.96
CA LEU A 191 23.89 0.34 -33.52
C LEU A 191 23.24 -0.72 -32.63
N TYR A 192 23.03 -0.39 -31.36
CA TYR A 192 22.51 -1.32 -30.36
C TYR A 192 21.25 -2.06 -30.87
N PRO A 193 21.18 -3.41 -30.78
CA PRO A 193 22.13 -4.31 -30.12
C PRO A 193 23.16 -4.99 -31.05
N ILE A 194 23.32 -4.53 -32.31
CA ILE A 194 24.04 -5.27 -33.36
C ILE A 194 25.53 -5.43 -33.06
N PHE A 195 26.25 -4.35 -32.76
CA PHE A 195 27.68 -4.42 -32.46
C PHE A 195 27.95 -4.08 -31.02
N ASN A 196 28.68 -4.95 -30.32
CA ASN A 196 29.12 -4.74 -28.96
C ASN A 196 30.62 -5.06 -28.84
N SER A 197 31.33 -4.28 -28.05
CA SER A 197 32.69 -4.58 -27.62
C SER A 197 32.79 -4.41 -26.10
N VAL A 198 33.43 -5.39 -25.45
CA VAL A 198 33.68 -5.39 -24.01
C VAL A 198 35.18 -5.28 -23.78
N SER A 199 35.56 -4.40 -22.86
CA SER A 199 36.95 -4.17 -22.46
C SER A 199 37.02 -3.90 -20.95
N GLY A 200 38.02 -4.46 -20.28
CA GLY A 200 38.26 -4.28 -18.86
C GLY A 200 39.57 -4.94 -18.44
N GLU A 201 39.87 -4.93 -17.15
CA GLU A 201 41.06 -5.61 -16.62
C GLU A 201 40.96 -7.12 -16.85
N LYS A 202 41.87 -7.65 -17.69
CA LYS A 202 41.89 -9.05 -18.16
C LYS A 202 40.57 -9.51 -18.76
N GLU A 203 39.80 -8.57 -19.31
CA GLU A 203 38.47 -8.80 -19.87
C GLU A 203 38.39 -8.22 -21.27
N SER A 204 38.01 -9.06 -22.22
CA SER A 204 37.87 -8.67 -23.63
C SER A 204 36.75 -9.45 -24.29
N GLY A 205 36.00 -8.79 -25.16
CA GLY A 205 34.94 -9.45 -25.91
C GLY A 205 34.43 -8.60 -27.07
N PHE A 206 33.76 -9.26 -27.99
CA PHE A 206 32.98 -8.60 -29.03
C PHE A 206 31.74 -9.44 -29.36
N ALA A 207 30.70 -8.78 -29.84
CA ALA A 207 29.53 -9.44 -30.38
C ALA A 207 29.02 -8.73 -31.62
N VAL A 208 28.61 -9.52 -32.60
CA VAL A 208 27.83 -9.15 -33.77
C VAL A 208 26.51 -9.90 -33.66
N TRP A 209 25.57 -9.32 -32.90
CA TRP A 209 24.28 -9.94 -32.65
C TRP A 209 23.39 -9.86 -33.91
N PRO A 210 22.63 -10.92 -34.26
CA PRO A 210 22.49 -12.21 -33.58
C PRO A 210 23.48 -13.30 -34.05
N LEU A 211 24.44 -12.97 -34.91
CA LEU A 211 25.25 -13.97 -35.62
C LEU A 211 26.28 -14.67 -34.73
N TYR A 212 27.11 -13.91 -34.02
CA TYR A 212 28.17 -14.47 -33.19
C TYR A 212 28.61 -13.48 -32.12
N GLY A 213 29.02 -13.97 -30.97
CA GLY A 213 29.73 -13.15 -29.99
C GLY A 213 30.54 -14.00 -29.05
N GLN A 214 31.61 -13.40 -28.54
CA GLN A 214 32.46 -14.00 -27.54
C GLN A 214 32.93 -12.95 -26.54
N SER A 215 32.98 -13.31 -25.27
CA SER A 215 33.56 -12.49 -24.21
C SER A 215 34.30 -13.40 -23.23
N ARG A 216 35.48 -12.97 -22.80
CA ARG A 216 36.30 -13.72 -21.85
C ARG A 216 36.90 -12.77 -20.83
N LYS A 217 36.79 -13.16 -19.56
CA LYS A 217 37.54 -12.59 -18.46
C LYS A 217 38.43 -13.68 -17.86
N GLU A 218 39.73 -13.48 -17.90
CA GLU A 218 40.72 -14.49 -17.51
C GLU A 218 40.47 -14.99 -16.08
N GLY A 219 40.31 -16.30 -15.92
CA GLY A 219 40.06 -16.95 -14.64
C GLY A 219 38.65 -16.78 -14.07
N VAL A 220 37.77 -15.97 -14.68
CA VAL A 220 36.43 -15.67 -14.15
C VAL A 220 35.34 -16.27 -15.03
N TYR A 221 35.32 -15.94 -16.33
CA TYR A 221 34.29 -16.44 -17.23
C TYR A 221 34.73 -16.46 -18.70
N GLU A 222 34.08 -17.31 -19.47
CA GLU A 222 34.17 -17.38 -20.93
C GLU A 222 32.76 -17.60 -21.49
N LYS A 223 32.32 -16.77 -22.42
CA LYS A 223 30.98 -16.81 -23.01
C LYS A 223 31.11 -16.79 -24.52
N ARG A 224 30.37 -17.64 -25.20
CA ARG A 224 30.29 -17.70 -26.66
C ARG A 224 28.86 -17.98 -27.08
N PHE A 225 28.43 -17.36 -28.17
CA PHE A 225 27.17 -17.72 -28.82
C PHE A 225 27.33 -17.69 -30.34
N ALA A 226 26.51 -18.48 -31.02
CA ALA A 226 26.40 -18.47 -32.48
C ALA A 226 24.93 -18.61 -32.87
N LEU A 227 24.50 -17.84 -33.87
CA LEU A 227 23.11 -17.80 -34.36
C LEU A 227 22.11 -17.72 -33.21
N TRP A 228 22.25 -16.69 -32.38
CA TRP A 228 21.42 -16.50 -31.20
C TRP A 228 19.92 -16.59 -31.57
N PRO A 229 19.11 -17.37 -30.85
CA PRO A 229 19.40 -18.06 -29.58
C PRO A 229 19.76 -19.56 -29.74
N ILE A 230 20.11 -20.03 -30.94
CA ILE A 230 20.27 -21.47 -31.24
C ILE A 230 21.43 -22.09 -30.46
N TYR A 231 22.61 -21.46 -30.46
CA TYR A 231 23.78 -21.97 -29.74
C TYR A 231 24.38 -20.96 -28.78
N SER A 232 24.60 -21.39 -27.54
CA SER A 232 25.42 -20.66 -26.56
C SER A 232 26.20 -21.63 -25.68
N ASP A 233 27.46 -21.32 -25.44
CA ASP A 233 28.34 -22.04 -24.51
C ASP A 233 28.97 -21.02 -23.55
N GLU A 234 28.73 -21.19 -22.26
CA GLU A 234 29.15 -20.25 -21.23
C GLU A 234 29.78 -21.01 -20.06
N HIS A 235 31.00 -20.62 -19.71
CA HIS A 235 31.69 -21.03 -18.50
C HIS A 235 31.75 -19.84 -17.55
N LEU A 236 31.17 -19.95 -16.36
CA LEU A 236 30.98 -18.85 -15.41
C LEU A 236 31.58 -19.20 -14.06
N GLY A 237 32.03 -18.17 -13.33
CA GLY A 237 32.49 -18.31 -11.94
C GLY A 237 33.67 -19.25 -11.78
N GLN A 238 34.59 -19.28 -12.75
CA GLN A 238 35.77 -20.15 -12.72
C GLN A 238 36.72 -19.84 -11.53
N ASP A 239 36.60 -18.63 -10.97
CA ASP A 239 37.30 -18.13 -9.79
C ASP A 239 36.60 -18.46 -8.46
N THR A 240 35.45 -19.14 -8.51
CA THR A 240 34.63 -19.47 -7.35
C THR A 240 34.60 -20.97 -7.07
N ASP A 241 34.16 -21.36 -5.87
CA ASP A 241 34.02 -22.77 -5.48
C ASP A 241 32.90 -23.52 -6.23
N ASN A 242 32.13 -22.83 -7.09
CA ASN A 242 31.04 -23.41 -7.86
C ASN A 242 31.07 -22.98 -9.34
N PRO A 243 32.10 -23.39 -10.10
CA PRO A 243 32.17 -23.12 -11.53
C PRO A 243 30.95 -23.71 -12.23
N THR A 244 30.36 -22.93 -13.13
CA THR A 244 29.14 -23.33 -13.84
C THR A 244 29.38 -23.35 -15.35
N ARG A 245 28.99 -24.43 -16.00
CA ARG A 245 29.03 -24.61 -17.45
C ARG A 245 27.62 -24.71 -18.00
N ASN A 246 27.23 -23.77 -18.85
CA ASN A 246 25.95 -23.75 -19.54
C ASN A 246 26.16 -24.04 -21.03
N LEU A 247 25.42 -24.99 -21.57
CA LEU A 247 25.42 -25.30 -22.99
C LEU A 247 23.96 -25.32 -23.48
N ASN A 248 23.62 -24.41 -24.39
CA ASN A 248 22.30 -24.37 -25.01
C ASN A 248 22.44 -24.65 -26.50
N LEU A 249 21.61 -25.58 -26.98
CA LEU A 249 21.42 -25.98 -28.36
C LEU A 249 19.91 -26.01 -28.62
N LEU A 250 19.30 -24.82 -28.65
CA LEU A 250 17.85 -24.68 -28.68
C LEU A 250 17.26 -25.08 -30.04
N PRO A 251 16.04 -25.66 -30.05
CA PRO A 251 15.23 -26.09 -28.89
C PRO A 251 15.55 -27.53 -28.41
N PHE A 252 16.60 -28.16 -28.91
CA PHE A 252 16.80 -29.60 -28.74
C PHE A 252 17.43 -29.98 -27.40
N TYR A 253 18.35 -29.16 -26.89
CA TYR A 253 19.13 -29.49 -25.72
C TYR A 253 19.52 -28.23 -24.96
N ALA A 254 19.40 -28.26 -23.64
CA ALA A 254 20.00 -27.27 -22.77
C ALA A 254 20.55 -27.96 -21.53
N SER A 255 21.77 -27.63 -21.12
CA SER A 255 22.36 -28.10 -19.88
C SER A 255 23.02 -26.98 -19.11
N SER A 256 23.04 -27.15 -17.79
CA SER A 256 23.73 -26.29 -16.84
C SER A 256 24.33 -27.19 -15.79
N GLU A 257 25.65 -27.24 -15.72
CA GLU A 257 26.41 -28.13 -14.84
C GLU A 257 27.27 -27.30 -13.90
N SER A 258 27.16 -27.55 -12.60
CA SER A 258 28.00 -26.99 -11.55
C SER A 258 28.15 -28.02 -10.43
N PRO A 259 29.21 -27.96 -9.60
CA PRO A 259 29.36 -28.85 -8.45
C PRO A 259 28.14 -28.90 -7.53
N GLN A 260 27.43 -27.78 -7.37
CA GLN A 260 26.24 -27.68 -6.52
C GLN A 260 24.94 -28.00 -7.25
N ARG A 261 24.88 -27.98 -8.59
CA ARG A 261 23.61 -28.19 -9.30
C ARG A 261 23.87 -28.62 -10.75
N SER A 262 23.15 -29.64 -11.19
CA SER A 262 23.10 -30.05 -12.59
C SER A 262 21.66 -29.96 -13.10
N SER A 263 21.49 -29.47 -14.33
CA SER A 263 20.22 -29.37 -15.02
C SER A 263 20.41 -29.83 -16.46
N THR A 264 19.47 -30.60 -16.96
CA THR A 264 19.51 -31.09 -18.35
C THR A 264 18.09 -31.17 -18.89
N HIS A 265 17.85 -30.52 -20.02
CA HIS A 265 16.55 -30.45 -20.69
C HIS A 265 16.66 -31.03 -22.10
N ILE A 266 15.82 -32.02 -22.40
CA ILE A 266 15.77 -32.74 -23.68
C ILE A 266 14.31 -33.19 -23.94
N PRO A 267 13.58 -32.58 -24.88
CA PRO A 267 13.86 -31.32 -25.57
C PRO A 267 13.56 -30.09 -24.67
N TRP A 268 14.27 -28.99 -24.89
CA TRP A 268 14.02 -27.74 -24.18
C TRP A 268 12.83 -26.97 -24.81
N PRO A 269 11.93 -26.36 -24.03
CA PRO A 269 11.86 -26.34 -22.56
C PRO A 269 11.01 -27.48 -21.98
N LEU A 270 10.54 -28.41 -22.80
CA LEU A 270 9.44 -29.32 -22.45
C LEU A 270 9.81 -30.34 -21.38
N CYS A 271 10.92 -31.05 -21.54
CA CYS A 271 11.29 -32.13 -20.63
C CYS A 271 12.69 -31.89 -20.06
N GLY A 272 12.86 -32.11 -18.76
CA GLY A 272 14.15 -31.92 -18.12
C GLY A 272 14.24 -32.50 -16.73
N VAL A 273 15.47 -32.65 -16.28
CA VAL A 273 15.80 -33.11 -14.94
C VAL A 273 16.81 -32.17 -14.34
N VAL A 274 16.51 -31.70 -13.13
CA VAL A 274 17.40 -30.88 -12.33
C VAL A 274 17.75 -31.66 -11.07
N ARG A 275 19.03 -31.68 -10.71
CA ARG A 275 19.58 -32.34 -9.53
C ARG A 275 20.47 -31.38 -8.78
N ASP A 276 20.38 -31.40 -7.46
CA ASP A 276 21.33 -30.75 -6.57
C ASP A 276 22.65 -31.55 -6.50
N GLY A 277 23.75 -30.93 -6.10
CA GLY A 277 25.09 -31.51 -6.07
C GLY A 277 25.20 -32.73 -5.15
N ALA A 278 24.40 -32.76 -4.08
CA ALA A 278 24.27 -33.91 -3.19
C ALA A 278 23.34 -35.01 -3.73
N GLY A 279 22.66 -34.78 -4.87
CA GLY A 279 21.67 -35.68 -5.46
C GLY A 279 20.37 -35.84 -4.68
N THR A 280 20.19 -35.11 -3.57
CA THR A 280 19.04 -35.24 -2.65
C THR A 280 17.79 -34.55 -3.16
N VAL A 281 17.94 -33.49 -3.96
CA VAL A 281 16.83 -32.77 -4.58
C VAL A 281 16.78 -33.11 -6.05
N VAL A 282 15.63 -33.61 -6.50
CA VAL A 282 15.39 -33.95 -7.91
C VAL A 282 14.10 -33.28 -8.34
N GLU A 283 14.21 -32.40 -9.33
CA GLU A 283 13.09 -31.82 -10.05
C GLU A 283 13.03 -32.44 -11.46
N ARG A 284 11.81 -32.76 -11.89
CA ARG A 284 11.50 -33.39 -13.16
C ARG A 284 10.42 -32.58 -13.84
N ASP A 285 10.77 -32.06 -15.00
CA ASP A 285 9.87 -31.35 -15.89
C ASP A 285 9.36 -32.34 -16.94
N PHE A 286 8.04 -32.46 -17.04
CA PHE A 286 7.36 -33.17 -18.11
C PHE A 286 6.42 -32.19 -18.80
N PHE A 287 6.70 -31.83 -20.05
CA PHE A 287 5.88 -30.85 -20.78
C PHE A 287 5.68 -29.54 -19.99
N TRP A 288 6.79 -28.94 -19.56
CA TRP A 288 6.79 -27.67 -18.83
C TRP A 288 5.98 -26.59 -19.59
N PRO A 289 5.19 -25.74 -18.91
CA PRO A 289 5.05 -25.62 -17.46
C PRO A 289 3.93 -26.48 -16.85
N PHE A 290 3.33 -27.38 -17.64
CA PHE A 290 2.09 -28.06 -17.25
C PHE A 290 2.33 -29.13 -16.20
N TRP A 291 3.34 -29.99 -16.38
CA TRP A 291 3.65 -31.05 -15.42
C TRP A 291 5.07 -30.95 -14.87
N VAL A 292 5.18 -30.67 -13.56
CA VAL A 292 6.47 -30.62 -12.85
C VAL A 292 6.36 -31.33 -11.52
N THR A 293 7.34 -32.17 -11.20
CA THR A 293 7.47 -32.80 -9.88
C THR A 293 8.84 -32.48 -9.30
N ALA A 294 8.90 -31.97 -8.08
CA ALA A 294 10.14 -31.64 -7.41
C ALA A 294 10.10 -32.18 -5.98
N THR A 295 11.07 -33.01 -5.63
CA THR A 295 11.19 -33.58 -4.29
C THR A 295 12.53 -33.19 -3.70
N SER A 296 12.49 -32.65 -2.49
CA SER A 296 13.66 -32.35 -1.65
C SER A 296 13.48 -32.94 -0.25
N ALA A 297 14.54 -32.91 0.57
CA ALA A 297 14.46 -33.36 1.96
C ALA A 297 13.46 -32.56 2.82
N THR A 298 13.11 -31.34 2.41
CA THR A 298 12.32 -30.40 3.22
C THR A 298 11.09 -29.84 2.50
N SER A 299 10.94 -30.16 1.22
CA SER A 299 9.84 -29.67 0.38
C SER A 299 9.48 -30.67 -0.70
N SER A 300 8.21 -30.67 -1.09
CA SER A 300 7.71 -31.43 -2.23
C SER A 300 6.78 -30.53 -3.03
N THR A 301 6.94 -30.52 -4.35
CA THR A 301 6.09 -29.77 -5.27
C THR A 301 5.60 -30.69 -6.37
N GLU A 302 4.29 -30.72 -6.57
CA GLU A 302 3.61 -31.44 -7.64
C GLU A 302 2.71 -30.47 -8.37
N ARG A 303 2.99 -30.24 -9.64
CA ARG A 303 2.27 -29.31 -10.49
C ARG A 303 1.77 -30.04 -11.71
N PHE A 304 0.48 -29.95 -11.95
CA PHE A 304 -0.26 -30.45 -13.11
C PHE A 304 -1.29 -29.40 -13.53
N ILE A 305 -0.82 -28.27 -14.07
CA ILE A 305 -1.68 -27.16 -14.51
C ILE A 305 -2.45 -27.57 -15.77
N PRO A 306 -3.72 -27.17 -15.92
CA PRO A 306 -4.50 -26.31 -15.02
C PRO A 306 -5.17 -27.06 -13.86
N PHE A 307 -5.00 -28.38 -13.72
CA PHE A 307 -5.86 -29.15 -12.84
C PHE A 307 -5.49 -29.11 -11.36
N TYR A 308 -4.21 -29.21 -11.05
CA TYR A 308 -3.72 -29.30 -9.68
C TYR A 308 -2.34 -28.68 -9.58
N ALA A 309 -2.04 -27.96 -8.51
CA ALA A 309 -0.66 -27.65 -8.17
C ALA A 309 -0.52 -27.55 -6.66
N GLU A 310 0.40 -28.30 -6.08
CA GLU A 310 0.67 -28.28 -4.65
C GLU A 310 2.16 -28.12 -4.41
N SER A 311 2.53 -27.23 -3.50
CA SER A 311 3.87 -27.10 -2.97
C SER A 311 3.80 -27.16 -1.45
N LYS A 312 4.55 -28.07 -0.84
CA LYS A 312 4.69 -28.22 0.60
C LYS A 312 6.13 -27.93 0.98
N THR A 313 6.30 -27.19 2.05
CA THR A 313 7.57 -26.89 2.71
C THR A 313 7.44 -27.23 4.20
N LYS A 314 8.53 -27.13 4.96
CA LYS A 314 8.48 -27.32 6.42
C LYS A 314 7.52 -26.38 7.15
N GLU A 315 7.39 -25.16 6.65
CA GLU A 315 6.69 -24.06 7.34
C GLU A 315 5.38 -23.66 6.63
N GLY A 316 4.96 -24.38 5.59
CA GLY A 316 3.79 -23.96 4.83
C GLY A 316 3.47 -24.81 3.62
N SER A 317 2.26 -24.61 3.10
CA SER A 317 1.79 -25.27 1.89
C SER A 317 1.02 -24.31 0.99
N SER A 318 1.06 -24.53 -0.31
CA SER A 318 0.25 -23.80 -1.29
C SER A 318 -0.35 -24.79 -2.26
N ARG A 319 -1.67 -24.83 -2.34
CA ARG A 319 -2.46 -25.71 -3.20
C ARG A 319 -3.35 -24.89 -4.13
N TRP A 320 -3.40 -25.32 -5.38
CA TRP A 320 -4.30 -24.89 -6.43
C TRP A 320 -5.10 -26.08 -6.92
N VAL A 321 -6.39 -25.86 -7.13
CA VAL A 321 -7.28 -26.82 -7.77
C VAL A 321 -8.02 -26.10 -8.88
N MET A 322 -7.99 -26.66 -10.10
CA MET A 322 -8.57 -26.06 -11.29
C MET A 322 -8.13 -24.61 -11.46
N TRP A 323 -6.83 -24.35 -11.62
CA TRP A 323 -6.32 -23.00 -11.82
C TRP A 323 -7.16 -22.26 -12.90
N PRO A 324 -7.70 -21.05 -12.63
CA PRO A 324 -7.48 -20.18 -11.46
C PRO A 324 -8.57 -20.24 -10.36
N ILE A 325 -9.45 -21.26 -10.38
CA ILE A 325 -10.69 -21.33 -9.60
C ILE A 325 -10.45 -21.36 -8.10
N TYR A 326 -9.57 -22.22 -7.57
CA TYR A 326 -9.36 -22.36 -6.13
C TYR A 326 -7.88 -22.33 -5.77
N ARG A 327 -7.55 -21.52 -4.76
CA ARG A 327 -6.25 -21.46 -4.11
C ARG A 327 -6.40 -21.57 -2.61
N LYS A 328 -5.55 -22.37 -1.98
CA LYS A 328 -5.33 -22.36 -0.53
C LYS A 328 -3.83 -22.24 -0.25
N ALA A 329 -3.42 -21.31 0.59
CA ALA A 329 -2.05 -21.17 1.04
C ALA A 329 -2.02 -21.11 2.56
N THR A 330 -1.10 -21.84 3.17
CA THR A 330 -0.90 -21.88 4.61
C THR A 330 0.56 -21.61 4.92
N ILE A 331 0.81 -20.82 5.96
CA ILE A 331 2.10 -20.65 6.61
C ILE A 331 1.86 -21.01 8.06
N ASP A 332 2.65 -21.93 8.60
CA ASP A 332 2.61 -22.35 9.99
C ASP A 332 4.04 -22.33 10.53
N SER A 333 4.37 -21.23 11.19
CA SER A 333 5.64 -21.02 11.87
C SER A 333 5.39 -20.67 13.35
N PRO A 334 6.36 -20.88 14.25
CA PRO A 334 6.19 -20.54 15.66
C PRO A 334 5.87 -19.06 15.93
N LEU A 335 6.31 -18.16 15.04
CA LEU A 335 6.12 -16.71 15.16
C LEU A 335 4.84 -16.23 14.46
N PHE A 336 4.42 -16.92 13.40
CA PHE A 336 3.38 -16.46 12.51
C PHE A 336 2.64 -17.62 11.85
N ARG A 337 1.31 -17.58 11.92
CA ARG A 337 0.42 -18.49 11.22
C ARG A 337 -0.48 -17.69 10.29
N GLN A 338 -0.64 -18.17 9.07
CA GLN A 338 -1.51 -17.56 8.07
C GLN A 338 -2.21 -18.64 7.26
N GLU A 339 -3.52 -18.49 7.07
CA GLU A 339 -4.30 -19.29 6.15
C GLU A 339 -5.00 -18.36 5.16
N LYS A 340 -4.75 -18.57 3.87
CA LYS A 340 -5.34 -17.80 2.77
C LYS A 340 -6.12 -18.74 1.87
N THR A 341 -7.38 -18.39 1.60
CA THR A 341 -8.22 -19.05 0.61
C THR A 341 -8.65 -18.03 -0.43
N SER A 342 -8.57 -18.37 -1.71
CA SER A 342 -8.99 -17.49 -2.80
C SER A 342 -9.78 -18.25 -3.86
N LEU A 343 -10.83 -17.64 -4.39
CA LEU A 343 -11.58 -18.11 -5.55
C LEU A 343 -11.38 -17.15 -6.72
N PHE A 344 -11.09 -17.69 -7.90
CA PHE A 344 -10.85 -16.91 -9.14
C PHE A 344 -9.91 -15.70 -8.92
N TYR A 345 -8.85 -15.89 -8.12
CA TYR A 345 -7.92 -14.85 -7.64
C TYR A 345 -8.52 -13.71 -6.80
N PHE A 346 -9.59 -13.06 -7.26
CA PHE A 346 -10.16 -11.85 -6.68
C PHE A 346 -11.64 -11.95 -6.31
N LEU A 347 -12.37 -12.96 -6.85
CA LEU A 347 -13.81 -13.06 -6.66
C LEU A 347 -14.13 -13.22 -5.17
N PHE A 348 -13.47 -14.18 -4.52
CA PHE A 348 -13.52 -14.34 -3.07
C PHE A 348 -12.11 -14.48 -2.55
N HIS A 349 -11.80 -13.82 -1.44
CA HIS A 349 -10.55 -14.01 -0.73
C HIS A 349 -10.80 -13.96 0.77
N ARG A 350 -10.24 -14.91 1.50
CA ARG A 350 -10.20 -14.92 2.97
C ARG A 350 -8.77 -15.12 3.43
N ALA A 351 -8.31 -14.31 4.37
CA ALA A 351 -7.04 -14.49 5.05
C ALA A 351 -7.24 -14.39 6.56
N ASP A 352 -6.81 -15.41 7.28
CA ASP A 352 -6.75 -15.45 8.72
C ASP A 352 -5.27 -15.48 9.12
N GLU A 353 -4.84 -14.54 9.95
CA GLU A 353 -3.46 -14.31 10.39
C GLU A 353 -3.39 -14.34 11.92
N SER A 354 -2.37 -14.95 12.48
CA SER A 354 -2.13 -14.92 13.91
C SER A 354 -0.65 -14.92 14.26
N TRP A 355 -0.32 -14.24 15.36
CA TRP A 355 1.01 -14.18 15.95
C TRP A 355 0.97 -14.87 17.32
N PRO A 356 1.24 -16.19 17.40
CA PRO A 356 1.04 -16.97 18.61
C PRO A 356 1.79 -16.42 19.84
N GLN A 357 2.99 -15.87 19.64
CA GLN A 357 3.79 -15.31 20.73
C GLN A 357 3.24 -13.97 21.26
N ALA A 358 2.67 -13.14 20.39
CA ALA A 358 2.09 -11.85 20.77
C ALA A 358 0.64 -11.98 21.24
N GLY A 359 0.01 -13.15 21.05
CA GLY A 359 -1.40 -13.38 21.37
C GLY A 359 -2.37 -12.54 20.52
N LYS A 360 -1.93 -12.09 19.33
CA LYS A 360 -2.71 -11.24 18.43
C LYS A 360 -3.18 -12.02 17.22
N ASP A 361 -4.39 -11.69 16.74
CA ASP A 361 -4.95 -12.25 15.52
C ASP A 361 -5.55 -11.16 14.62
N ARG A 362 -5.58 -11.43 13.32
CA ARG A 362 -6.17 -10.57 12.30
C ARG A 362 -6.91 -11.45 11.32
N ALA A 363 -8.05 -10.98 10.82
CA ALA A 363 -8.75 -11.72 9.78
C ALA A 363 -9.37 -10.76 8.77
N GLN A 364 -9.42 -11.17 7.51
CA GLN A 364 -10.01 -10.39 6.43
C GLN A 364 -10.70 -11.32 5.43
N SER A 365 -11.84 -10.88 4.91
CA SER A 365 -12.63 -11.61 3.93
C SER A 365 -13.26 -10.64 2.97
N ALA A 366 -13.20 -10.91 1.68
CA ALA A 366 -13.78 -10.07 0.64
C ALA A 366 -14.47 -10.94 -0.40
N PHE A 367 -15.63 -10.50 -0.86
CA PHE A 367 -16.36 -11.12 -1.94
C PHE A 367 -16.78 -10.04 -2.93
N TRP A 368 -16.14 -9.99 -4.09
CA TRP A 368 -16.38 -8.97 -5.10
C TRP A 368 -17.73 -9.20 -5.80
N PRO A 369 -18.54 -8.15 -6.04
CA PRO A 369 -18.42 -6.76 -5.58
C PRO A 369 -19.18 -6.48 -4.27
N LEU A 370 -19.60 -7.53 -3.56
CA LEU A 370 -20.60 -7.46 -2.49
C LEU A 370 -20.07 -6.88 -1.19
N TYR A 371 -18.97 -7.41 -0.65
CA TYR A 371 -18.49 -6.99 0.67
C TYR A 371 -16.99 -7.12 0.88
N ALA A 372 -16.49 -6.32 1.81
CA ALA A 372 -15.18 -6.43 2.42
C ALA A 372 -15.32 -6.41 3.94
N TRP A 373 -14.76 -7.41 4.60
CA TRP A 373 -14.76 -7.59 6.04
C TRP A 373 -13.31 -7.65 6.53
N LYS A 374 -13.03 -6.95 7.64
CA LYS A 374 -11.75 -7.01 8.34
C LYS A 374 -11.96 -7.07 9.85
N ARG A 375 -11.05 -7.73 10.54
CA ARG A 375 -10.90 -7.75 11.99
C ARG A 375 -9.45 -7.41 12.31
N ASP A 376 -9.27 -6.29 13.00
CA ASP A 376 -7.95 -5.80 13.41
C ASP A 376 -7.45 -6.54 14.67
N GLU A 377 -6.17 -6.36 14.99
CA GLU A 377 -5.50 -6.98 16.16
C GLU A 377 -6.17 -6.64 17.50
N ASN A 378 -6.93 -5.54 17.55
CA ASN A 378 -7.64 -5.07 18.74
C ASN A 378 -9.05 -5.65 18.85
N GLY A 379 -9.44 -6.59 17.96
CA GLY A 379 -10.77 -7.19 17.91
C GLY A 379 -11.84 -6.35 17.19
N LEU A 380 -11.50 -5.14 16.73
CA LEU A 380 -12.42 -4.28 15.98
C LEU A 380 -12.73 -4.90 14.62
N ARG A 381 -14.01 -5.16 14.38
CA ARG A 381 -14.53 -5.73 13.13
C ARG A 381 -15.16 -4.63 12.30
N THR A 382 -14.85 -4.59 11.02
CA THR A 382 -15.41 -3.66 10.04
C THR A 382 -15.97 -4.43 8.85
N LEU A 383 -17.24 -4.18 8.52
CA LEU A 383 -17.90 -4.67 7.32
C LEU A 383 -18.24 -3.49 6.41
N SER A 384 -17.83 -3.54 5.15
CA SER A 384 -18.08 -2.51 4.13
C SER A 384 -18.76 -3.12 2.91
N MET A 385 -19.80 -2.49 2.39
CA MET A 385 -20.52 -2.91 1.19
C MET A 385 -20.99 -1.70 0.37
N PRO A 386 -21.01 -1.79 -0.97
CA PRO A 386 -20.25 -2.73 -1.81
C PRO A 386 -18.73 -2.57 -1.66
N ALA A 387 -17.98 -3.54 -2.17
CA ALA A 387 -16.51 -3.55 -2.20
C ALA A 387 -16.03 -3.75 -3.65
N LEU A 388 -15.81 -2.65 -4.36
CA LEU A 388 -15.51 -2.68 -5.80
C LEU A 388 -14.03 -2.93 -6.09
N VAL A 389 -13.11 -2.47 -5.24
CA VAL A 389 -11.67 -2.50 -5.51
C VAL A 389 -10.90 -3.26 -4.44
N GLU A 390 -11.37 -3.20 -3.19
CA GLU A 390 -10.76 -3.85 -2.02
C GLU A 390 -10.52 -5.37 -2.18
N PRO A 391 -11.38 -6.15 -2.86
CA PRO A 391 -11.13 -7.57 -3.08
C PRO A 391 -9.94 -7.85 -4.02
N VAL A 392 -9.58 -6.90 -4.90
CA VAL A 392 -8.48 -7.05 -5.86
C VAL A 392 -7.19 -6.45 -5.28
N PHE A 393 -7.29 -5.23 -4.75
CA PHE A 393 -6.17 -4.48 -4.20
C PHE A 393 -6.57 -3.87 -2.86
N TRP A 394 -6.08 -4.45 -1.78
CA TRP A 394 -6.19 -3.83 -0.46
C TRP A 394 -5.09 -2.77 -0.31
N ASN A 395 -5.45 -1.52 -0.55
CA ASN A 395 -4.53 -0.38 -0.47
C ASN A 395 -5.20 0.77 0.29
N ASP A 396 -4.52 1.28 1.32
CA ASP A 396 -4.98 2.40 2.16
C ASP A 396 -5.32 3.64 1.32
N ARG A 397 -4.60 3.86 0.20
CA ARG A 397 -4.88 4.96 -0.72
C ARG A 397 -6.23 4.82 -1.43
N VAL A 398 -6.64 3.60 -1.77
CA VAL A 398 -7.98 3.32 -2.32
C VAL A 398 -9.03 3.51 -1.24
N GLU A 399 -8.78 3.00 -0.04
CA GLU A 399 -9.70 3.11 1.11
C GLU A 399 -10.00 4.57 1.49
N ARG A 400 -9.01 5.48 1.38
CA ARG A 400 -9.19 6.90 1.72
C ARG A 400 -9.77 7.76 0.59
N ASN A 401 -9.39 7.49 -0.67
CA ASN A 401 -9.75 8.33 -1.83
C ASN A 401 -11.05 7.91 -2.51
N LEU A 402 -11.20 6.61 -2.78
CA LEU A 402 -12.20 6.11 -3.71
C LEU A 402 -13.29 5.32 -2.99
N ALA A 403 -12.92 4.47 -2.03
CA ALA A 403 -13.85 3.59 -1.34
C ALA A 403 -15.09 4.26 -0.74
N PRO A 404 -14.99 5.48 -0.15
CA PRO A 404 -16.16 6.15 0.40
C PRO A 404 -17.21 6.51 -0.66
N LEU A 405 -16.87 6.58 -1.95
CA LEU A 405 -17.81 6.91 -3.03
C LEU A 405 -18.76 5.76 -3.36
N TRP A 406 -18.39 4.51 -3.12
CA TRP A 406 -19.26 3.36 -3.37
C TRP A 406 -19.72 2.66 -2.10
N ARG A 407 -19.05 2.80 -0.96
CA ARG A 407 -19.47 2.18 0.30
C ARG A 407 -20.79 2.77 0.79
N LEU A 408 -21.88 2.06 0.53
CA LEU A 408 -23.24 2.41 0.95
C LEU A 408 -23.54 1.90 2.36
N PHE A 409 -22.88 0.85 2.82
CA PHE A 409 -23.06 0.29 4.15
C PHE A 409 -21.70 0.08 4.79
N ILE A 410 -21.52 0.64 5.98
CA ILE A 410 -20.33 0.43 6.81
C ILE A 410 -20.81 0.10 8.22
N SER A 411 -20.36 -1.01 8.77
CA SER A 411 -20.61 -1.37 10.16
C SER A 411 -19.30 -1.70 10.85
N THR A 412 -19.07 -1.08 11.99
CA THR A 412 -17.90 -1.28 12.86
C THR A 412 -18.40 -1.74 14.21
N TRP A 413 -17.79 -2.77 14.78
CA TRP A 413 -18.16 -3.25 16.12
C TRP A 413 -16.99 -3.94 16.80
N ASP A 414 -16.94 -3.85 18.12
CA ASP A 414 -15.93 -4.51 18.94
C ASP A 414 -16.50 -5.71 19.70
N ASP A 415 -15.65 -6.39 20.47
CA ASP A 415 -16.06 -7.53 21.28
C ASP A 415 -16.81 -7.13 22.57
N LYS A 416 -16.76 -5.84 22.97
CA LYS A 416 -17.48 -5.30 24.13
C LYS A 416 -18.94 -4.96 23.81
N GLY A 417 -19.33 -5.04 22.53
CA GLY A 417 -20.67 -4.74 22.04
C GLY A 417 -20.88 -3.27 21.68
N ASP A 418 -19.80 -2.49 21.65
CA ASP A 418 -19.79 -1.15 21.10
C ASP A 418 -19.74 -1.24 19.57
N GLY A 419 -20.41 -0.34 18.89
CA GLY A 419 -20.41 -0.35 17.44
C GLY A 419 -21.09 0.84 16.80
N ALA A 420 -20.69 1.11 15.57
CA ALA A 420 -21.26 2.15 14.73
C ALA A 420 -21.61 1.59 13.36
N THR A 421 -22.83 1.85 12.90
CA THR A 421 -23.34 1.50 11.57
C THR A 421 -23.72 2.77 10.84
N SER A 422 -23.33 2.89 9.57
CA SER A 422 -23.69 3.96 8.65
C SER A 422 -24.24 3.35 7.36
N ILE A 423 -25.40 3.84 6.93
CA ILE A 423 -26.06 3.46 5.68
C ILE A 423 -26.26 4.73 4.84
N LEU A 424 -25.97 4.61 3.53
CA LEU A 424 -26.02 5.68 2.52
C LEU A 424 -25.37 6.97 3.01
N TRP A 425 -24.12 6.90 3.48
CA TRP A 425 -23.36 8.06 3.98
C TRP A 425 -24.07 8.81 5.11
N ASN A 426 -24.46 8.10 6.17
CA ASN A 426 -25.19 8.63 7.34
C ASN A 426 -26.63 9.12 7.06
N LEU A 427 -27.29 8.65 6.00
CA LEU A 427 -28.76 8.78 5.90
C LEU A 427 -29.40 8.12 7.12
N PHE A 428 -28.97 6.88 7.37
CA PHE A 428 -29.20 6.20 8.63
C PHE A 428 -27.87 5.93 9.30
N TRP A 429 -27.74 6.34 10.56
CA TRP A 429 -26.61 5.94 11.37
C TRP A 429 -27.10 5.46 12.74
N ARG A 430 -26.34 4.53 13.31
CA ARG A 430 -26.57 3.99 14.64
C ARG A 430 -25.22 3.85 15.33
N GLU A 431 -25.15 4.29 16.57
CA GLU A 431 -23.99 4.15 17.43
C GLU A 431 -24.43 3.61 18.78
N LYS A 432 -23.72 2.61 19.28
CA LYS A 432 -23.91 2.03 20.60
C LYS A 432 -22.58 2.06 21.32
N ARG A 433 -22.56 2.63 22.53
CA ARG A 433 -21.40 2.71 23.42
C ARG A 433 -21.84 2.35 24.84
N GLY A 434 -21.61 1.12 25.26
CA GLY A 434 -22.08 0.58 26.54
C GLY A 434 -23.60 0.68 26.67
N ASN A 435 -24.06 1.51 27.62
CA ASN A 435 -25.48 1.77 27.87
C ASN A 435 -26.04 2.93 27.02
N GLU A 436 -25.19 3.64 26.28
CA GLU A 436 -25.61 4.72 25.41
C GLU A 436 -25.94 4.18 24.03
N SER A 437 -27.06 4.61 23.48
CA SER A 437 -27.45 4.27 22.12
C SER A 437 -28.00 5.50 21.43
N ALA A 438 -27.44 5.84 20.28
CA ALA A 438 -27.91 6.90 19.43
C ALA A 438 -28.20 6.33 18.04
N TRP A 439 -29.32 6.74 17.45
CA TRP A 439 -29.59 6.46 16.04
C TRP A 439 -30.36 7.60 15.42
N GLU A 440 -30.20 7.76 14.11
CA GLU A 440 -30.85 8.82 13.38
C GLU A 440 -31.13 8.37 11.94
N LEU A 441 -32.33 8.70 11.46
CA LEU A 441 -32.70 8.70 10.05
C LEU A 441 -32.83 10.16 9.62
N SER A 442 -31.76 10.74 9.08
CA SER A 442 -31.72 12.17 8.78
C SER A 442 -32.54 12.51 7.54
N PRO A 443 -33.30 13.63 7.51
CA PRO A 443 -33.53 14.58 8.60
C PRO A 443 -34.77 14.29 9.46
N LEU A 444 -35.36 13.10 9.32
CA LEU A 444 -36.70 12.77 9.81
C LEU A 444 -36.76 12.50 11.31
N VAL A 445 -35.94 11.59 11.81
CA VAL A 445 -36.05 11.10 13.20
C VAL A 445 -34.68 10.94 13.81
N SER A 446 -34.50 11.41 15.05
CA SER A 446 -33.30 11.13 15.85
C SER A 446 -33.70 10.63 17.24
N TYR A 447 -32.98 9.65 17.74
CA TYR A 447 -33.14 9.12 19.08
C TYR A 447 -31.78 9.01 19.75
N ARG A 448 -31.71 9.43 21.02
CA ARG A 448 -30.54 9.28 21.88
C ARG A 448 -31.00 8.76 23.23
N SER A 449 -30.32 7.75 23.72
CA SER A 449 -30.51 7.23 25.07
C SER A 449 -29.17 7.25 25.78
N ALA A 450 -29.14 7.90 26.94
CA ALA A 450 -28.00 7.99 27.83
C ALA A 450 -28.41 7.49 29.23
N ARG A 451 -27.44 7.32 30.13
CA ARG A 451 -27.72 6.91 31.53
C ARG A 451 -28.60 7.89 32.30
N GLU A 452 -28.65 9.15 31.86
CA GLU A 452 -29.35 10.25 32.51
C GLU A 452 -30.75 10.49 31.93
N GLY A 453 -31.02 10.00 30.71
CA GLY A 453 -32.29 10.25 30.05
C GLY A 453 -32.35 9.77 28.60
N SER A 454 -33.53 9.88 27.99
CA SER A 454 -33.74 9.58 26.58
C SER A 454 -34.36 10.76 25.85
N GLU A 455 -33.85 11.07 24.67
CA GLU A 455 -34.32 12.15 23.81
C GLU A 455 -34.73 11.60 22.45
N PHE A 456 -35.97 11.86 22.05
CA PHE A 456 -36.51 11.57 20.73
C PHE A 456 -36.84 12.90 20.04
N LYS A 457 -36.46 13.08 18.78
CA LYS A 457 -36.81 14.25 17.97
C LYS A 457 -37.33 13.81 16.61
N LEU A 458 -38.40 14.45 16.18
CA LEU A 458 -38.98 14.36 14.85
C LEU A 458 -38.72 15.67 14.11
N LEU A 459 -38.36 15.58 12.82
CA LEU A 459 -38.03 16.69 11.92
C LEU A 459 -37.08 17.72 12.56
N LYS A 460 -35.97 17.24 13.12
CA LYS A 460 -34.94 18.08 13.79
C LYS A 460 -35.45 18.92 14.97
N GLY A 461 -36.48 18.46 15.68
CA GLY A 461 -37.00 19.12 16.89
C GLY A 461 -38.26 19.95 16.67
N LEU A 462 -38.94 19.78 15.52
CA LEU A 462 -40.31 20.25 15.35
C LEU A 462 -41.22 19.62 16.42
N PHE A 463 -41.00 18.34 16.71
CA PHE A 463 -41.52 17.67 17.87
C PHE A 463 -40.37 16.95 18.57
N GLY A 464 -40.25 17.10 19.87
CA GLY A 464 -39.26 16.37 20.67
C GLY A 464 -39.87 15.87 21.96
N TYR A 465 -39.40 14.74 22.41
CA TYR A 465 -39.78 14.12 23.67
C TYR A 465 -38.50 13.76 24.40
N ALA A 466 -38.24 14.41 25.53
CA ALA A 466 -37.06 14.16 26.35
C ALA A 466 -37.49 13.78 27.77
N THR A 467 -36.94 12.68 28.27
CA THR A 467 -37.12 12.22 29.64
C THR A 467 -35.79 12.35 30.35
N ASP A 468 -35.76 13.07 31.46
CA ASP A 468 -34.61 13.21 32.35
C ASP A 468 -35.00 12.74 33.76
N LYS A 469 -34.03 12.55 34.67
CA LYS A 469 -34.25 12.12 36.07
C LYS A 469 -35.25 12.99 36.84
N GLY A 470 -35.49 14.23 36.40
CA GLY A 470 -36.38 15.21 37.04
C GLY A 470 -37.75 15.42 36.40
N GLY A 471 -38.07 14.80 35.26
CA GLY A 471 -39.36 15.01 34.58
C GLY A 471 -39.37 14.69 33.09
N THR A 472 -40.54 14.76 32.47
CA THR A 472 -40.71 14.59 31.02
C THR A 472 -40.91 15.96 30.38
N SER A 473 -40.25 16.23 29.26
CA SER A 473 -40.44 17.46 28.50
C SER A 473 -40.82 17.14 27.06
N LEU A 474 -41.86 17.82 26.59
CA LEU A 474 -42.32 17.77 25.21
C LEU A 474 -41.93 19.09 24.56
N SER A 475 -41.16 19.06 23.48
CA SER A 475 -40.89 20.25 22.67
C SER A 475 -41.77 20.26 21.42
N ILE A 476 -42.41 21.41 21.14
CA ILE A 476 -43.13 21.67 19.90
C ILE A 476 -42.58 22.97 19.32
N PHE A 477 -42.25 22.99 18.03
CA PHE A 477 -41.62 24.14 17.36
C PHE A 477 -40.37 24.65 18.12
N TRP A 478 -39.49 23.74 18.56
CA TRP A 478 -38.28 24.05 19.32
C TRP A 478 -38.50 24.70 20.71
N ILE A 479 -39.74 24.81 21.18
CA ILE A 479 -40.09 25.35 22.50
C ILE A 479 -40.36 24.18 23.45
N PRO A 480 -39.62 24.03 24.57
CA PRO A 480 -39.83 22.97 25.54
C PRO A 480 -41.02 23.27 26.47
N PHE A 481 -41.90 22.29 26.64
CA PHE A 481 -42.99 22.26 27.61
C PHE A 481 -42.69 21.14 28.63
N GLY A 482 -42.59 21.47 29.91
CA GLY A 482 -42.51 20.47 30.97
C GLY A 482 -43.87 19.80 31.18
N ILE A 483 -43.89 18.47 31.32
CA ILE A 483 -45.08 17.66 31.66
C ILE A 483 -44.90 17.11 33.07
#